data_AF-A0A0K3BIG1-F1
#
_entry.id   AF-A0A0K3BIG1-F1
#
_cell.length_a   1.000
_cell.length_b   1.000
_cell.length_c   1.000
_cell.angle_alpha   90.00
_cell.angle_beta   90.00
_cell.angle_gamma   90.00
#
_symmetry.space_group_name_H-M   'P 1'
#
loop_
_entity.id
_entity.type
_entity.pdbx_description
1 polymer ?
#
loop_
_entity_poly.entity_id
_entity_poly.type
_entity_poly.pdbx_seq_one_letter_code
_entity_poly.pdbx_strand_id
1 'polypeptide(L)'
;MCRLMNTQLSFDELGTPLRTTTFVVFDLETTGGSPEQDTVTEIGAVKIRGGEVIGEFATLVDPGRGIPPEIVALTGITDAMVYQAPPLDQVLPAFLEFAAGAVLVAHNSGFDVSFMKAACRRYGYHWPRPAVVCTARLARRVLSREEAPSCRLSALAALFGASTTPNHRALADARATVDVLHSLLERVGPVGVQSLEELLDYIPEVTPEQRRKRTLAADLPSEPGVYMFRGPRDEVLYVGTASNLRRRVRQYFTASETRRRLREMVGLAVRVDSVTCSHALEAEVRELRLLAAHKPTYNRRSRNKHQAWWLTLTDEAFPRLSVVRTPRDGALGPFRSQRSAEGAAAALQEGTGIRPCTQRISARSPQGTPCLLAEIGRCGAPCAGHQTVQEYQPYVEEVHSLVAGHRVDALWRAAARLSQLSDAQRFEQAAEGRDRLALLVRTLDRGQRLAALASITELVGARPDGAGGWDFAVVRHGRLASAGNAPRGVPPMPVVEMLAASAETVIPSAGPLYGAPPEEVGVVLRWLERPGTRMVRCTSPWTVPAASAASWQPWLDRVESVWRTNTGPQFD
;
A
#
# COMPACT_ATOMS: atom_id res chain seq x y z
N MET A 1 -2.52 -10.27 -16.61
CA MET A 1 -1.87 -11.07 -15.54
C MET A 1 -1.27 -10.12 -14.51
N CYS A 2 -2.05 -9.75 -13.50
CA CYS A 2 -1.71 -8.71 -12.53
C CYS A 2 -1.20 -9.38 -11.24
N ARG A 3 0.11 -9.59 -11.13
CA ARG A 3 0.77 -9.75 -9.84
C ARG A 3 1.10 -8.35 -9.34
N LEU A 4 0.30 -7.86 -8.42
CA LEU A 4 0.79 -7.05 -7.31
C LEU A 4 0.20 -7.71 -6.08
N MET A 5 0.96 -8.71 -5.63
CA MET A 5 0.75 -9.43 -4.39
C MET A 5 0.75 -8.40 -3.25
N ASN A 6 -0.34 -8.32 -2.50
CA ASN A 6 -0.21 -8.11 -1.08
C ASN A 6 -0.84 -9.33 -0.43
N THR A 7 0.00 -10.35 -0.34
CA THR A 7 -0.30 -11.65 0.21
C THR A 7 -0.78 -11.48 1.64
N GLN A 8 -1.94 -12.05 1.88
CA GLN A 8 -2.49 -12.41 3.17
C GLN A 8 -1.38 -13.13 3.98
N LEU A 9 -0.99 -12.56 5.13
CA LEU A 9 -0.08 -13.24 6.07
C LEU A 9 -0.87 -14.35 6.77
N SER A 10 -0.51 -15.61 6.49
CA SER A 10 -0.92 -16.81 7.23
C SER A 10 0.28 -17.40 7.97
N PHE A 11 0.05 -17.95 9.16
CA PHE A 11 0.92 -18.88 9.91
C PHE A 11 2.29 -18.45 10.48
N ASP A 12 2.68 -17.17 10.48
CA ASP A 12 3.93 -16.70 11.14
C ASP A 12 3.70 -16.17 12.59
N GLU A 13 2.99 -16.91 13.44
CA GLU A 13 2.77 -16.55 14.85
C GLU A 13 3.88 -16.99 15.83
N LEU A 14 5.05 -17.34 15.31
CA LEU A 14 6.31 -17.31 16.06
C LEU A 14 7.26 -16.45 15.23
N GLY A 15 7.75 -15.34 15.77
CA GLY A 15 8.75 -14.53 15.07
C GLY A 15 9.94 -15.38 14.62
N THR A 16 10.69 -14.92 13.62
CA THR A 16 11.84 -15.63 13.04
C THR A 16 12.82 -16.03 14.16
N PRO A 17 12.96 -17.31 14.53
CA PRO A 17 13.72 -17.69 15.71
C PRO A 17 15.21 -17.33 15.55
N LEU A 18 15.80 -16.69 16.57
CA LEU A 18 17.20 -16.23 16.53
C LEU A 18 18.18 -17.35 16.20
N ARG A 19 17.90 -18.59 16.67
CA ARG A 19 18.71 -19.79 16.39
C ARG A 19 18.75 -20.16 14.90
N THR A 20 17.73 -19.80 14.13
CA THR A 20 17.63 -20.11 12.69
C THR A 20 17.93 -18.90 11.80
N THR A 21 18.01 -17.71 12.37
CA THR A 21 18.31 -16.46 11.66
C THR A 21 19.77 -16.41 11.25
N THR A 22 20.01 -16.06 9.99
CA THR A 22 21.36 -15.78 9.49
C THR A 22 21.67 -14.31 9.70
N PHE A 23 22.80 -14.02 10.34
CA PHE A 23 23.32 -12.67 10.50
C PHE A 23 24.58 -12.50 9.65
N VAL A 24 24.76 -11.33 9.06
CA VAL A 24 26.02 -10.90 8.47
C VAL A 24 26.50 -9.71 9.30
N VAL A 25 27.50 -9.97 10.13
CA VAL A 25 28.20 -8.96 10.91
C VAL A 25 29.27 -8.36 10.02
N PHE A 26 29.25 -7.05 9.81
CA PHE A 26 30.22 -6.41 8.93
C PHE A 26 30.70 -5.09 9.51
N ASP A 27 31.89 -4.71 9.05
CA ASP A 27 32.57 -3.47 9.40
C ASP A 27 33.27 -2.93 8.14
N LEU A 28 33.46 -1.61 8.07
CA LEU A 28 34.07 -0.93 6.95
C LEU A 28 35.18 0.01 7.42
N GLU A 29 36.34 -0.10 6.78
CA GLU A 29 37.33 0.97 6.83
C GLU A 29 37.12 1.91 5.65
N THR A 30 37.30 3.20 5.90
CA THR A 30 36.96 4.25 4.94
C THR A 30 38.02 5.34 4.93
N THR A 31 38.06 6.09 3.83
CA THR A 31 38.94 7.25 3.66
C THR A 31 38.46 8.50 4.43
N GLY A 32 37.34 8.43 5.17
CA GLY A 32 36.78 9.56 5.90
C GLY A 32 35.36 9.29 6.42
N GLY A 33 34.73 10.27 7.05
CA GLY A 33 33.45 10.09 7.76
C GLY A 33 32.18 10.29 6.94
N SER A 34 32.28 10.77 5.69
CA SER A 34 31.15 11.19 4.86
C SER A 34 30.86 10.15 3.77
N PRO A 35 29.72 9.44 3.80
CA PRO A 35 29.35 8.48 2.74
C PRO A 35 29.25 9.09 1.33
N GLU A 36 29.08 10.41 1.25
CA GLU A 36 28.90 11.11 -0.01
C GLU A 36 30.21 11.61 -0.61
N GLN A 37 31.14 12.01 0.25
CA GLN A 37 32.44 12.54 -0.18
C GLN A 37 33.53 11.49 -0.11
N ASP A 38 33.38 10.50 0.78
CA ASP A 38 34.36 9.48 1.07
C ASP A 38 33.99 8.11 0.51
N THR A 39 34.95 7.19 0.55
CA THR A 39 34.81 5.84 0.01
C THR A 39 35.49 4.80 0.89
N VAL A 40 35.12 3.54 0.67
CA VAL A 40 35.57 2.36 1.41
C VAL A 40 36.98 1.97 0.98
N THR A 41 37.83 1.59 1.94
CA THR A 41 39.19 1.06 1.74
C THR A 41 39.32 -0.41 2.13
N GLU A 42 38.43 -0.93 2.99
CA GLU A 42 38.36 -2.35 3.35
C GLU A 42 36.93 -2.73 3.72
N ILE A 43 36.50 -3.93 3.33
CA ILE A 43 35.26 -4.57 3.80
C ILE A 43 35.63 -5.84 4.52
N GLY A 44 35.09 -6.00 5.74
CA GLY A 44 35.16 -7.24 6.50
C GLY A 44 33.78 -7.66 6.94
N ALA A 45 33.42 -8.92 6.70
CA ALA A 45 32.13 -9.45 7.09
C ALA A 45 32.23 -10.93 7.51
N VAL A 46 31.46 -11.29 8.52
CA VAL A 46 31.32 -12.64 9.05
C VAL A 46 29.86 -13.03 9.00
N LYS A 47 29.55 -14.11 8.30
CA LYS A 47 28.21 -14.69 8.23
C LYS A 47 28.09 -15.76 9.30
N ILE A 48 27.08 -15.62 10.14
CA ILE A 48 26.82 -16.53 11.26
C ILE A 48 25.38 -17.04 11.23
N ARG A 49 25.16 -18.26 11.71
CA ARG A 49 23.84 -18.83 11.92
C ARG A 49 23.84 -19.79 13.11
N GLY A 50 22.93 -19.58 14.05
CA GLY A 50 22.76 -20.49 15.19
C GLY A 50 23.96 -20.55 16.15
N GLY A 51 24.82 -19.53 16.19
CA GLY A 51 26.05 -19.54 17.00
C GLY A 51 27.32 -19.84 16.21
N GLU A 52 27.18 -20.37 15.00
CA GLU A 52 28.32 -20.85 14.20
C GLU A 52 28.67 -19.87 13.06
N VAL A 53 29.96 -19.72 12.79
CA VAL A 53 30.45 -19.01 11.60
C VAL A 53 30.30 -19.92 10.38
N ILE A 54 29.54 -19.45 9.39
CA ILE A 54 29.26 -20.18 8.15
C ILE A 54 29.92 -19.57 6.91
N GLY A 55 30.62 -18.44 7.07
CA GLY A 55 31.42 -17.85 6.00
C GLY A 55 32.01 -16.51 6.40
N GLU A 56 33.10 -16.14 5.75
CA GLU A 56 33.74 -14.84 5.90
C GLU A 56 33.96 -14.20 4.54
N PHE A 57 33.91 -12.88 4.51
CA PHE A 57 34.18 -12.06 3.35
C PHE A 57 35.13 -10.95 3.78
N ALA A 58 36.29 -10.87 3.16
CA ALA A 58 37.26 -9.82 3.46
C ALA A 58 37.98 -9.39 2.19
N THR A 59 38.04 -8.09 1.94
CA THR A 59 38.81 -7.54 0.83
C THR A 59 39.22 -6.11 1.12
N LEU A 60 40.44 -5.77 0.73
CA LEU A 60 40.81 -4.38 0.49
C LEU A 60 40.04 -3.86 -0.73
N VAL A 61 39.86 -2.55 -0.77
CA VAL A 61 39.15 -1.85 -1.84
C VAL A 61 40.02 -0.69 -2.30
N ASP A 62 40.24 -0.56 -3.61
CA ASP A 62 40.86 0.64 -4.17
C ASP A 62 39.87 1.82 -4.06
N PRO A 63 40.16 2.84 -3.24
CA PRO A 63 39.30 4.00 -3.09
C PRO A 63 39.36 4.94 -4.31
N GLY A 64 40.27 4.73 -5.27
CA GLY A 64 40.48 5.59 -6.44
C GLY A 64 41.00 6.99 -6.09
N ARG A 65 41.54 7.17 -4.87
CA ARG A 65 42.08 8.43 -4.33
C ARG A 65 43.06 8.15 -3.19
N GLY A 66 43.91 9.12 -2.88
CA GLY A 66 44.84 9.01 -1.75
C GLY A 66 44.11 8.85 -0.40
N ILE A 67 44.64 7.98 0.46
CA ILE A 67 44.15 7.79 1.83
C ILE A 67 44.78 8.86 2.74
N PRO A 68 43.98 9.68 3.47
CA PRO A 68 44.54 10.70 4.36
C PRO A 68 45.48 10.11 5.43
N PRO A 69 46.60 10.76 5.78
CA PRO A 69 47.58 10.24 6.74
C PRO A 69 46.98 9.87 8.10
N GLU A 70 45.98 10.62 8.58
CA GLU A 70 45.26 10.31 9.82
C GLU A 70 44.47 9.00 9.77
N ILE A 71 43.95 8.62 8.60
CA ILE A 71 43.26 7.34 8.38
C ILE A 71 44.26 6.20 8.30
N VAL A 72 45.41 6.42 7.64
CA VAL A 72 46.51 5.44 7.59
C VAL A 72 47.02 5.15 9.00
N ALA A 73 47.19 6.18 9.84
CA ALA A 73 47.61 6.03 11.23
C ALA A 73 46.58 5.26 12.09
N LEU A 74 45.29 5.36 11.75
CA LEU A 74 44.21 4.69 12.48
C LEU A 74 44.05 3.22 12.07
N THR A 75 44.00 2.93 10.77
CA THR A 75 43.62 1.62 10.22
C THR A 75 44.83 0.78 9.79
N GLY A 76 45.98 1.42 9.60
CA GLY A 76 47.17 0.81 9.02
C GLY A 76 47.07 0.52 7.52
N ILE A 77 45.97 0.89 6.86
CA ILE A 77 45.78 0.70 5.41
C ILE A 77 46.50 1.82 4.66
N THR A 78 47.51 1.45 3.88
CA THR A 78 48.32 2.40 3.08
C THR A 78 47.87 2.41 1.61
N ASP A 79 48.17 3.49 0.88
CA ASP A 79 47.92 3.56 -0.57
C ASP A 79 48.55 2.38 -1.33
N ALA A 80 49.73 1.92 -0.89
CA ALA A 80 50.43 0.78 -1.48
C ALA A 80 49.66 -0.54 -1.33
N MET A 81 48.89 -0.71 -0.25
CA MET A 81 48.08 -1.92 -0.01
C MET A 81 46.84 -1.97 -0.90
N VAL A 82 46.22 -0.81 -1.18
CA VAL A 82 44.98 -0.73 -1.94
C VAL A 82 45.20 -0.53 -3.44
N TYR A 83 46.42 -0.18 -3.88
CA TYR A 83 46.73 0.11 -5.28
C TYR A 83 46.38 -1.03 -6.26
N GLN A 84 46.50 -2.29 -5.83
CA GLN A 84 46.13 -3.46 -6.63
C GLN A 84 44.78 -4.08 -6.22
N ALA A 85 44.10 -3.49 -5.24
CA ALA A 85 42.82 -3.99 -4.78
C ALA A 85 41.72 -3.67 -5.81
N PRO A 86 40.66 -4.48 -5.88
CA PRO A 86 39.52 -4.17 -6.75
C PRO A 86 38.82 -2.87 -6.28
N PRO A 87 38.33 -2.04 -7.21
CA PRO A 87 37.51 -0.88 -6.85
C PRO A 87 36.14 -1.29 -6.29
N LEU A 88 35.49 -0.38 -5.56
CA LEU A 88 34.27 -0.67 -4.82
C LEU A 88 33.11 -1.18 -5.70
N ASP A 89 33.02 -0.75 -6.96
CA ASP A 89 31.97 -1.18 -7.89
C ASP A 89 32.11 -2.65 -8.32
N GLN A 90 33.32 -3.21 -8.27
CA GLN A 90 33.58 -4.64 -8.49
C GLN A 90 33.34 -5.47 -7.23
N VAL A 91 33.61 -4.91 -6.06
CA VAL A 91 33.44 -5.59 -4.76
C VAL A 91 31.98 -5.62 -4.30
N LEU A 92 31.25 -4.54 -4.56
CA LEU A 92 29.89 -4.32 -4.07
C LEU A 92 28.91 -5.46 -4.44
N PRO A 93 28.87 -5.99 -5.68
CA PRO A 93 28.00 -7.12 -6.02
C PRO A 93 28.27 -8.36 -5.17
N ALA A 94 29.54 -8.70 -4.97
CA ALA A 94 29.94 -9.87 -4.18
C ALA A 94 29.53 -9.71 -2.71
N PHE A 95 29.67 -8.52 -2.14
CA PHE A 95 29.17 -8.24 -0.79
C PHE A 95 27.64 -8.33 -0.70
N LEU A 96 26.91 -7.77 -1.66
CA LEU A 96 25.44 -7.82 -1.68
C LEU A 96 24.93 -9.26 -1.81
N GLU A 97 25.58 -10.09 -2.62
CA GLU A 97 25.32 -11.51 -2.72
C GLU A 97 25.64 -12.24 -1.41
N PHE A 98 26.79 -11.93 -0.81
CA PHE A 98 27.16 -12.47 0.50
C PHE A 98 26.12 -12.08 1.58
N ALA A 99 25.58 -10.87 1.56
CA ALA A 99 24.59 -10.39 2.51
C ALA A 99 23.14 -10.83 2.21
N ALA A 100 22.88 -11.45 1.06
CA ALA A 100 21.53 -11.73 0.59
C ALA A 100 20.75 -12.62 1.58
N GLY A 101 19.54 -12.17 1.93
CA GLY A 101 18.65 -12.88 2.86
C GLY A 101 19.07 -12.88 4.33
N ALA A 102 20.16 -12.20 4.70
CA ALA A 102 20.64 -12.11 6.07
C ALA A 102 20.22 -10.80 6.77
N VAL A 103 20.24 -10.83 8.11
CA VAL A 103 20.16 -9.63 8.95
C VAL A 103 21.54 -8.99 9.01
N LEU A 104 21.65 -7.71 8.67
CA LEU A 104 22.92 -7.00 8.78
C LEU A 104 23.17 -6.57 10.24
N VAL A 105 24.40 -6.74 10.70
CA VAL A 105 24.83 -6.33 12.03
C VAL A 105 26.10 -5.51 11.92
N ALA A 106 26.17 -4.39 12.63
CA ALA A 106 27.40 -3.60 12.73
C ALA A 106 27.44 -2.83 14.06
N HIS A 107 28.65 -2.54 14.54
CA HIS A 107 28.83 -1.74 15.74
C HIS A 107 28.74 -0.26 15.38
N ASN A 108 27.66 0.42 15.79
CA ASN A 108 27.28 1.74 15.26
C ASN A 108 26.86 1.71 13.78
N SER A 109 26.06 0.68 13.41
CA SER A 109 25.56 0.40 12.06
C SER A 109 25.01 1.55 11.21
N GLY A 110 24.69 2.72 11.80
CA GLY A 110 24.32 3.91 11.02
C GLY A 110 25.43 4.35 10.07
N PHE A 111 26.69 4.19 10.48
CA PHE A 111 27.87 4.52 9.67
C PHE A 111 28.02 3.56 8.49
N ASP A 112 28.22 2.27 8.74
CA ASP A 112 28.53 1.28 7.71
C ASP A 112 27.42 1.14 6.67
N VAL A 113 26.17 1.08 7.14
CA VAL A 113 25.00 0.98 6.27
C VAL A 113 24.84 2.23 5.40
N SER A 114 25.25 3.40 5.88
CA SER A 114 25.17 4.63 5.08
C SER A 114 26.16 4.64 3.91
N PHE A 115 27.39 4.13 4.10
CA PHE A 115 28.37 3.93 3.04
C PHE A 115 27.88 2.93 1.99
N MET A 116 27.36 1.77 2.41
CA MET A 116 26.84 0.78 1.47
C MET A 116 25.63 1.27 0.67
N LYS A 117 24.74 2.06 1.30
CA LYS A 117 23.61 2.72 0.61
C LYS A 117 24.08 3.76 -0.40
N ALA A 118 25.08 4.57 -0.04
CA ALA A 118 25.66 5.56 -0.94
C ALA A 118 26.34 4.88 -2.13
N ALA A 119 27.11 3.81 -1.89
CA ALA A 119 27.74 3.00 -2.94
C ALA A 119 26.70 2.39 -3.89
N CYS A 120 25.63 1.77 -3.37
CA CYS A 120 24.54 1.24 -4.19
C CYS A 120 23.91 2.32 -5.08
N ARG A 121 23.63 3.50 -4.51
CA ARG A 121 23.08 4.62 -5.27
C ARG A 121 24.06 5.13 -6.34
N ARG A 122 25.36 5.22 -6.02
CA ARG A 122 26.41 5.71 -6.91
C ARG A 122 26.60 4.80 -8.12
N TYR A 123 26.58 3.48 -7.92
CA TYR A 123 26.84 2.50 -8.96
C TYR A 123 25.57 1.85 -9.55
N GLY A 124 24.38 2.35 -9.19
CA GLY A 124 23.11 1.91 -9.78
C GLY A 124 22.56 0.57 -9.26
N TYR A 125 23.04 0.09 -8.10
CA TYR A 125 22.52 -1.12 -7.46
C TYR A 125 21.31 -0.83 -6.56
N HIS A 126 20.37 -1.77 -6.50
CA HIS A 126 19.25 -1.72 -5.56
C HIS A 126 19.70 -2.07 -4.15
N TRP A 127 19.44 -1.20 -3.17
CA TRP A 127 19.66 -1.53 -1.76
C TRP A 127 18.51 -2.41 -1.23
N PRO A 128 18.76 -3.68 -0.82
CA PRO A 128 17.72 -4.67 -0.51
C PRO A 128 16.93 -4.39 0.78
N ARG A 129 17.19 -3.27 1.47
CA ARG A 129 16.56 -2.84 2.73
C ARG A 129 16.47 -3.97 3.78
N PRO A 130 17.59 -4.65 4.10
CA PRO A 130 17.59 -5.74 5.08
C PRO A 130 17.25 -5.22 6.49
N ALA A 131 16.84 -6.13 7.38
CA ALA A 131 16.81 -5.83 8.81
C ALA A 131 18.24 -5.52 9.30
N VAL A 132 18.38 -4.54 10.19
CA VAL A 132 19.68 -4.09 10.72
C VAL A 132 19.67 -4.09 12.24
N VAL A 133 20.66 -4.73 12.84
CA VAL A 133 20.91 -4.72 14.30
C VAL A 133 22.18 -3.91 14.58
N CYS A 134 22.10 -3.01 15.56
CA CYS A 134 23.23 -2.20 15.99
C CYS A 134 23.69 -2.66 17.37
N THR A 135 24.88 -3.28 17.47
CA THR A 135 25.37 -3.85 18.74
C THR A 135 25.65 -2.76 19.78
N ALA A 136 26.08 -1.56 19.39
CA ALA A 136 26.24 -0.42 20.31
C ALA A 136 24.91 0.01 20.96
N ARG A 137 23.80 0.01 20.18
CA ARG A 137 22.47 0.35 20.71
C ARG A 137 21.93 -0.75 21.60
N LEU A 138 22.15 -2.01 21.21
CA LEU A 138 21.78 -3.17 22.01
C LEU A 138 22.55 -3.19 23.34
N ALA A 139 23.86 -2.95 23.32
CA ALA A 139 24.71 -2.88 24.52
C ALA A 139 24.22 -1.80 25.51
N ARG A 140 23.95 -0.58 25.06
CA ARG A 140 23.41 0.50 25.92
C ARG A 140 22.05 0.15 26.55
N ARG A 141 21.32 -0.78 25.95
CA ARG A 141 20.00 -1.22 26.43
C ARG A 141 20.11 -2.38 27.41
N VAL A 142 21.06 -3.28 27.18
CA VAL A 142 21.26 -4.53 27.92
C VAL A 142 22.14 -4.33 29.15
N LEU A 143 23.18 -3.49 29.05
CA LEU A 143 24.20 -3.32 30.07
C LEU A 143 23.95 -2.05 30.90
N SER A 144 24.27 -2.11 32.18
CA SER A 144 24.23 -0.94 33.05
C SER A 144 25.45 -0.03 32.80
N ARG A 145 25.36 1.24 33.19
CA ARG A 145 26.51 2.17 33.11
C ARG A 145 27.67 1.77 34.02
N GLU A 146 27.39 1.03 35.09
CA GLU A 146 28.41 0.51 36.01
C GLU A 146 29.17 -0.66 35.37
N GLU A 147 28.45 -1.53 34.65
CA GLU A 147 29.02 -2.69 33.96
C GLU A 147 29.77 -2.30 32.67
N ALA A 148 29.20 -1.40 31.88
CA ALA A 148 29.79 -0.90 30.64
C ALA A 148 29.80 0.64 30.60
N PRO A 149 30.79 1.30 31.24
CA PRO A 149 30.92 2.75 31.22
C PRO A 149 31.08 3.32 29.80
N SER A 150 31.61 2.50 28.89
CA SER A 150 31.77 2.80 27.47
C SER A 150 31.18 1.67 26.63
N CYS A 151 30.36 2.02 25.64
CA CYS A 151 29.83 1.07 24.65
C CYS A 151 30.60 1.16 23.32
N ARG A 152 31.89 1.49 23.34
CA ARG A 152 32.79 1.36 22.18
C ARG A 152 33.12 -0.12 21.96
N LEU A 153 33.39 -0.53 20.72
CA LEU A 153 33.65 -1.93 20.38
C LEU A 153 34.79 -2.53 21.21
N SER A 154 35.94 -1.85 21.31
CA SER A 154 37.08 -2.29 22.11
C SER A 154 36.76 -2.50 23.59
N ALA A 155 35.93 -1.62 24.18
CA ALA A 155 35.50 -1.75 25.57
C ALA A 155 34.56 -2.95 25.78
N LEU A 156 33.63 -3.18 24.84
CA LEU A 156 32.72 -4.32 24.91
C LEU A 156 33.44 -5.65 24.62
N ALA A 157 34.36 -5.66 23.66
CA ALA A 157 35.18 -6.83 23.33
C ALA A 157 36.01 -7.26 24.56
N ALA A 158 36.63 -6.30 25.26
CA ALA A 158 37.33 -6.57 26.51
C ALA A 158 36.39 -7.06 27.62
N LEU A 159 35.23 -6.42 27.79
CA LEU A 159 34.23 -6.77 28.81
C LEU A 159 33.71 -8.22 28.64
N PHE A 160 33.46 -8.63 27.40
CA PHE A 160 32.91 -9.96 27.10
C PHE A 160 33.97 -11.02 26.81
N GLY A 161 35.26 -10.67 26.86
CA GLY A 161 36.34 -11.62 26.58
C GLY A 161 36.33 -12.13 25.13
N ALA A 162 36.12 -11.23 24.16
CA ALA A 162 36.11 -11.57 22.75
C ALA A 162 37.44 -12.24 22.33
N SER A 163 37.33 -13.22 21.43
CA SER A 163 38.44 -14.00 20.90
C SER A 163 39.39 -13.16 20.02
N THR A 164 38.85 -12.10 19.43
CA THR A 164 39.57 -11.18 18.55
C THR A 164 39.56 -9.77 19.16
N THR A 165 40.75 -9.17 19.30
CA THR A 165 40.88 -7.78 19.74
C THR A 165 40.65 -6.85 18.55
N PRO A 166 39.67 -5.92 18.61
CA PRO A 166 39.46 -4.91 17.57
C PRO A 166 40.72 -4.07 17.37
N ASN A 167 41.10 -3.85 16.13
CA ASN A 167 42.33 -3.14 15.78
C ASN A 167 42.20 -2.28 14.52
N HIS A 168 40.98 -1.87 14.17
CA HIS A 168 40.69 -1.06 12.99
C HIS A 168 41.09 -1.76 11.68
N ARG A 169 40.83 -3.08 11.66
CA ARG A 169 40.84 -3.91 10.47
C ARG A 169 39.47 -4.53 10.34
N ALA A 170 38.83 -4.32 9.20
CA ALA A 170 37.39 -4.56 9.05
C ALA A 170 36.99 -6.00 9.41
N LEU A 171 37.78 -7.01 9.02
CA LEU A 171 37.46 -8.40 9.35
C LEU A 171 37.65 -8.71 10.84
N ALA A 172 38.71 -8.16 11.46
CA ALA A 172 38.98 -8.37 12.89
C ALA A 172 37.89 -7.71 13.75
N ASP A 173 37.47 -6.51 13.39
CA ASP A 173 36.42 -5.76 14.06
C ASP A 173 35.04 -6.42 13.85
N ALA A 174 34.77 -6.99 12.67
CA ALA A 174 33.59 -7.82 12.42
C ALA A 174 33.57 -9.08 13.29
N ARG A 175 34.70 -9.80 13.43
CA ARG A 175 34.82 -10.97 14.33
C ARG A 175 34.63 -10.60 15.79
N ALA A 176 35.25 -9.52 16.26
CA ALA A 176 35.02 -9.02 17.62
C ALA A 176 33.55 -8.63 17.84
N THR A 177 32.90 -8.06 16.81
CA THR A 177 31.47 -7.72 16.86
C THR A 177 30.58 -8.97 16.90
N VAL A 178 30.99 -10.09 16.30
CA VAL A 178 30.30 -11.40 16.44
C VAL A 178 30.29 -11.84 17.90
N ASP A 179 31.43 -11.82 18.58
CA ASP A 179 31.54 -12.22 20.00
C ASP A 179 30.70 -11.30 20.90
N VAL A 180 30.74 -9.99 20.65
CA VAL A 180 29.90 -9.01 21.35
C VAL A 180 28.41 -9.27 21.07
N LEU A 181 28.02 -9.57 19.83
CA LEU A 181 26.64 -9.88 19.48
C LEU A 181 26.17 -11.13 20.23
N HIS A 182 26.94 -12.22 20.20
CA HIS A 182 26.59 -13.45 20.92
C HIS A 182 26.37 -13.20 22.41
N SER A 183 27.31 -12.50 23.04
CA SER A 183 27.22 -12.14 24.46
C SER A 183 25.98 -11.30 24.77
N LEU A 184 25.63 -10.34 23.91
CA LEU A 184 24.42 -9.53 24.07
C LEU A 184 23.14 -10.35 23.85
N LEU A 185 23.13 -11.30 22.91
CA LEU A 185 22.01 -12.21 22.67
C LEU A 185 21.78 -13.15 23.87
N GLU A 186 22.85 -13.67 24.46
CA GLU A 186 22.79 -14.47 25.69
C GLU A 186 22.17 -13.69 26.86
N ARG A 187 22.47 -12.40 26.99
CA ARG A 187 21.90 -11.54 28.04
C ARG A 187 20.40 -11.26 27.86
N VAL A 188 19.90 -11.19 26.62
CA VAL A 188 18.47 -10.92 26.37
C VAL A 188 17.60 -12.17 26.33
N GLY A 189 18.20 -13.35 26.11
CA GLY A 189 17.51 -14.64 26.11
C GLY A 189 16.67 -14.90 27.38
N PRO A 190 17.24 -14.76 28.60
CA PRO A 190 16.51 -14.91 29.86
C PRO A 190 15.34 -13.93 30.05
N VAL A 191 15.34 -12.80 29.34
CA VAL A 191 14.29 -11.77 29.38
C VAL A 191 13.20 -12.05 28.34
N GLY A 192 13.25 -13.21 27.66
CA GLY A 192 12.22 -13.68 26.74
C GLY A 192 12.40 -13.22 25.29
N VAL A 193 13.58 -12.70 24.91
CA VAL A 193 13.88 -12.36 23.51
C VAL A 193 14.40 -13.60 22.79
N GLN A 194 13.57 -14.22 21.95
CA GLN A 194 13.89 -15.48 21.26
C GLN A 194 13.73 -15.41 19.73
N SER A 195 13.11 -14.33 19.22
CA SER A 195 12.93 -14.07 17.79
C SER A 195 13.59 -12.76 17.33
N LEU A 196 13.83 -12.64 16.02
CA LEU A 196 14.38 -11.43 15.40
C LEU A 196 13.47 -10.22 15.65
N GLU A 197 12.16 -10.39 15.56
CA GLU A 197 11.18 -9.33 15.74
C GLU A 197 11.19 -8.82 17.19
N GLU A 198 11.28 -9.73 18.17
CA GLU A 198 11.44 -9.36 19.58
C GLU A 198 12.76 -8.62 19.84
N LEU A 199 13.86 -9.06 19.21
CA LEU A 199 15.16 -8.41 19.31
C LEU A 199 15.10 -6.98 18.74
N LEU A 200 14.51 -6.82 17.56
CA LEU A 200 14.34 -5.51 16.91
C LEU A 200 13.41 -4.59 17.71
N ASP A 201 12.39 -5.13 18.38
CA ASP A 201 11.51 -4.39 19.29
C ASP A 201 12.20 -4.01 20.62
N TYR A 202 13.22 -4.75 21.04
CA TYR A 202 13.97 -4.52 22.28
C TYR A 202 14.95 -3.34 22.17
N ILE A 203 15.52 -3.12 20.99
CA ILE A 203 16.59 -2.14 20.69
C ILE A 203 16.21 -0.65 20.78
N PRO A 204 14.99 -0.17 20.45
CA PRO A 204 14.85 1.27 20.21
C PRO A 204 14.28 2.04 21.42
N GLU A 205 14.70 3.30 21.56
CA GLU A 205 14.30 4.19 22.66
C GLU A 205 12.82 4.57 22.55
N VAL A 206 11.97 3.82 23.25
CA VAL A 206 10.63 4.25 23.59
C VAL A 206 10.73 5.16 24.82
N THR A 207 10.14 6.36 24.77
CA THR A 207 10.08 7.26 25.94
C THR A 207 9.43 6.52 27.13
N PRO A 208 9.84 6.77 28.40
CA PRO A 208 9.21 6.14 29.56
C PRO A 208 7.68 6.30 29.58
N GLU A 209 7.19 7.44 29.08
CA GLU A 209 5.76 7.74 28.93
C GLU A 209 5.05 6.78 27.95
N GLN A 210 5.63 6.53 26.77
CA GLN A 210 5.07 5.57 25.80
C GLN A 210 5.16 4.12 26.30
N ARG A 211 6.19 3.76 27.08
CA ARG A 211 6.27 2.42 27.70
C ARG A 211 5.16 2.20 28.73
N ARG A 212 4.86 3.21 29.56
CA ARG A 212 3.75 3.14 30.54
C ARG A 212 2.41 2.94 29.85
N LYS A 213 2.23 3.48 28.65
CA LYS A 213 1.00 3.30 27.84
C LYS A 213 0.87 1.95 27.13
N ARG A 214 1.84 1.02 27.26
CA ARG A 214 1.66 -0.37 26.78
C ARG A 214 0.47 -1.07 27.43
N THR A 215 0.11 -0.67 28.65
CA THR A 215 -1.08 -1.18 29.35
C THR A 215 -2.37 -0.92 28.58
N LEU A 216 -2.41 0.10 27.72
CA LEU A 216 -3.58 0.37 26.86
C LEU A 216 -3.89 -0.77 25.89
N ALA A 217 -2.93 -1.67 25.63
CA ALA A 217 -3.12 -2.83 24.79
C ALA A 217 -3.39 -4.12 25.58
N ALA A 218 -3.31 -4.10 26.92
CA ALA A 218 -3.37 -5.30 27.75
C ALA A 218 -4.73 -6.01 27.65
N ASP A 219 -5.81 -5.23 27.70
CA ASP A 219 -7.19 -5.74 27.74
C ASP A 219 -7.78 -5.99 26.34
N LEU A 220 -7.02 -5.72 25.28
CA LEU A 220 -7.50 -5.95 23.92
C LEU A 220 -7.54 -7.46 23.60
N PRO A 221 -8.53 -7.93 22.82
CA PRO A 221 -8.61 -9.33 22.41
C PRO A 221 -7.53 -9.69 21.38
N SER A 222 -7.20 -10.97 21.29
CA SER A 222 -6.29 -11.52 20.26
C SER A 222 -7.05 -11.98 19.01
N GLU A 223 -8.07 -11.23 18.62
CA GLU A 223 -8.99 -11.56 17.53
C GLU A 223 -8.90 -10.52 16.40
N PRO A 224 -9.41 -10.83 15.19
CA PRO A 224 -9.58 -9.85 14.13
C PRO A 224 -10.53 -8.75 14.57
N GLY A 225 -10.27 -7.51 14.10
CA GLY A 225 -11.19 -6.43 14.39
C GLY A 225 -10.69 -5.04 14.03
N VAL A 226 -11.39 -4.05 14.54
CA VAL A 226 -11.06 -2.63 14.43
C VAL A 226 -10.65 -2.08 15.80
N TYR A 227 -9.59 -1.29 15.86
CA TYR A 227 -9.16 -0.57 17.06
C TYR A 227 -9.24 0.94 16.85
N MET A 228 -9.49 1.66 17.94
CA MET A 228 -9.64 3.11 17.96
C MET A 228 -8.84 3.73 19.10
N PHE A 229 -7.86 4.57 18.79
CA PHE A 229 -7.16 5.34 19.81
C PHE A 229 -8.01 6.55 20.22
N ARG A 230 -8.25 6.69 21.52
CA ARG A 230 -9.05 7.78 22.11
C ARG A 230 -8.15 8.82 22.76
N GLY A 231 -8.47 10.08 22.52
CA GLY A 231 -7.84 11.22 23.18
C GLY A 231 -8.51 11.57 24.52
N PRO A 232 -7.99 12.58 25.23
CA PRO A 232 -8.46 12.96 26.56
C PRO A 232 -9.88 13.52 26.59
N ARG A 233 -10.46 13.93 25.44
CA ARG A 233 -11.86 14.40 25.34
C ARG A 233 -12.77 13.34 24.72
N ASP A 234 -12.37 12.06 24.79
CA ASP A 234 -13.04 10.91 24.18
C ASP A 234 -13.12 10.95 22.63
N GLU A 235 -12.38 11.87 22.00
CA GLU A 235 -12.28 11.97 20.55
C GLU A 235 -11.51 10.79 19.95
N VAL A 236 -11.94 10.31 18.79
CA VAL A 236 -11.19 9.27 18.06
C VAL A 236 -10.02 9.92 17.32
N LEU A 237 -8.81 9.62 17.78
CA LEU A 237 -7.57 10.13 17.19
C LEU A 237 -7.15 9.32 15.96
N TYR A 238 -7.37 8.00 16.02
CA TYR A 238 -6.98 7.07 14.96
C TYR A 238 -7.86 5.82 14.95
N VAL A 239 -8.18 5.31 13.76
CA VAL A 239 -8.87 4.02 13.54
C VAL A 239 -7.99 3.13 12.67
N GLY A 240 -7.90 1.83 12.98
CA GLY A 240 -7.25 0.85 12.11
C GLY A 240 -7.77 -0.56 12.30
N THR A 241 -7.38 -1.47 11.42
CA THR A 241 -7.77 -2.89 11.44
C THR A 241 -6.60 -3.80 11.76
N ALA A 242 -6.90 -4.97 12.30
CA ALA A 242 -5.92 -6.01 12.58
C ALA A 242 -6.56 -7.40 12.46
N SER A 243 -5.76 -8.42 12.13
CA SER A 243 -6.12 -9.83 12.36
C SER A 243 -5.93 -10.25 13.82
N ASN A 244 -5.11 -9.51 14.58
CA ASN A 244 -4.91 -9.68 16.01
C ASN A 244 -4.78 -8.29 16.66
N LEU A 245 -5.87 -7.84 17.31
CA LEU A 245 -5.97 -6.49 17.88
C LEU A 245 -4.89 -6.22 18.93
N ARG A 246 -4.72 -7.12 19.91
CA ARG A 246 -3.70 -7.01 20.96
C ARG A 246 -2.29 -6.86 20.38
N ARG A 247 -1.88 -7.76 19.48
CA ARG A 247 -0.55 -7.73 18.86
C ARG A 247 -0.35 -6.43 18.07
N ARG A 248 -1.34 -6.03 17.27
CA ARG A 248 -1.24 -4.84 16.42
C ARG A 248 -1.14 -3.55 17.24
N VAL A 249 -1.93 -3.40 18.29
CA VAL A 249 -1.90 -2.19 19.12
C VAL A 249 -0.61 -2.12 19.93
N ARG A 250 -0.07 -3.26 20.42
CA ARG A 250 1.23 -3.30 21.10
C ARG A 250 2.37 -2.73 20.24
N GLN A 251 2.35 -2.96 18.93
CA GLN A 251 3.38 -2.46 17.99
C GLN A 251 3.49 -0.92 17.99
N TYR A 252 2.43 -0.18 18.30
CA TYR A 252 2.49 1.29 18.40
C TYR A 252 3.33 1.79 19.58
N PHE A 253 3.52 0.92 20.60
CA PHE A 253 4.30 1.18 21.80
C PHE A 253 5.65 0.45 21.80
N THR A 254 6.00 -0.20 20.69
CA THR A 254 7.37 -0.64 20.42
C THR A 254 8.00 0.39 19.51
N ALA A 255 9.33 0.43 19.48
CA ALA A 255 10.00 1.42 18.64
C ALA A 255 10.25 0.92 17.20
N SER A 256 9.50 -0.10 16.78
CA SER A 256 9.19 -0.39 15.37
C SER A 256 8.36 0.73 14.72
N GLU A 257 7.64 1.55 15.51
CA GLU A 257 6.87 2.68 15.00
C GLU A 257 7.73 3.93 14.75
N THR A 258 8.25 4.05 13.53
CA THR A 258 9.14 5.14 13.12
C THR A 258 8.39 6.43 12.77
N ARG A 259 7.09 6.38 12.48
CA ARG A 259 6.32 7.50 11.93
C ARG A 259 6.05 8.54 13.01
N ARG A 260 6.70 9.71 12.92
CA ARG A 260 6.57 10.84 13.87
C ARG A 260 5.13 11.18 14.22
N ARG A 261 4.25 11.27 13.23
CA ARG A 261 2.83 11.61 13.39
C ARG A 261 2.04 10.57 14.20
N LEU A 262 2.39 9.29 14.11
CA LEU A 262 1.72 8.25 14.92
C LEU A 262 2.30 8.20 16.33
N ARG A 263 3.60 8.44 16.50
CA ARG A 263 4.20 8.59 17.83
C ARG A 263 3.57 9.73 18.63
N GLU A 264 3.26 10.84 17.96
CA GLU A 264 2.53 11.97 18.55
C GLU A 264 1.11 11.57 18.97
N MET A 265 0.36 10.91 18.09
CA MET A 265 -0.98 10.38 18.38
C MET A 265 -0.99 9.44 19.60
N VAL A 266 -0.04 8.51 19.65
CA VAL A 266 0.13 7.56 20.77
C VAL A 266 0.47 8.32 22.05
N GLY A 267 1.25 9.39 21.95
CA GLY A 267 1.52 10.31 23.06
C GLY A 267 0.25 10.98 23.60
N LEU A 268 -0.71 11.32 22.74
CA LEU A 268 -2.00 11.91 23.16
C LEU A 268 -3.03 10.88 23.63
N ALA A 269 -2.93 9.63 23.17
CA ALA A 269 -3.92 8.61 23.47
C ALA A 269 -4.00 8.29 24.97
N VAL A 270 -5.23 8.16 25.46
CA VAL A 270 -5.56 7.81 26.86
C VAL A 270 -6.21 6.43 26.99
N ARG A 271 -6.84 5.93 25.91
CA ARG A 271 -7.50 4.62 25.85
C ARG A 271 -7.47 4.06 24.43
N VAL A 272 -7.58 2.75 24.29
CA VAL A 272 -7.83 2.09 23.01
C VAL A 272 -9.12 1.30 23.12
N ASP A 273 -10.12 1.68 22.32
CA ASP A 273 -11.34 0.90 22.16
C ASP A 273 -11.14 -0.14 21.06
N SER A 274 -11.87 -1.25 21.12
CA SER A 274 -11.87 -2.24 20.05
C SER A 274 -13.24 -2.80 19.78
N VAL A 275 -13.39 -3.27 18.54
CA VAL A 275 -14.58 -3.92 18.02
C VAL A 275 -14.10 -5.19 17.34
N THR A 276 -14.43 -6.35 17.91
CA THR A 276 -14.09 -7.65 17.32
C THR A 276 -14.92 -7.90 16.07
N CYS A 277 -14.32 -8.63 15.14
CA CYS A 277 -14.89 -8.99 13.86
C CYS A 277 -14.67 -10.48 13.59
N SER A 278 -15.62 -11.09 12.92
CA SER A 278 -15.60 -12.50 12.53
C SER A 278 -14.47 -12.81 11.57
N HIS A 279 -14.13 -11.86 10.68
CA HIS A 279 -13.07 -11.99 9.68
C HIS A 279 -12.64 -10.63 9.09
N ALA A 280 -11.62 -10.65 8.22
CA ALA A 280 -10.99 -9.46 7.66
C ALA A 280 -11.95 -8.53 6.88
N LEU A 281 -12.90 -9.07 6.10
CA LEU A 281 -13.88 -8.24 5.37
C LEU A 281 -14.73 -7.39 6.32
N GLU A 282 -15.20 -7.96 7.43
CA GLU A 282 -15.98 -7.21 8.43
C GLU A 282 -15.14 -6.12 9.08
N ALA A 283 -13.88 -6.40 9.41
CA ALA A 283 -12.96 -5.38 9.92
C ALA A 283 -12.75 -4.23 8.92
N GLU A 284 -12.53 -4.52 7.63
CA GLU A 284 -12.34 -3.49 6.59
C GLU A 284 -13.59 -2.62 6.43
N VAL A 285 -14.79 -3.21 6.43
CA VAL A 285 -16.05 -2.44 6.35
C VAL A 285 -16.31 -1.63 7.62
N ARG A 286 -16.12 -2.21 8.81
CA ARG A 286 -16.30 -1.49 10.09
C ARG A 286 -15.30 -0.34 10.20
N GLU A 287 -14.06 -0.49 9.73
CA GLU A 287 -13.08 0.61 9.66
C GLU A 287 -13.61 1.75 8.77
N LEU A 288 -14.10 1.44 7.57
CA LEU A 288 -14.67 2.46 6.68
C LEU A 288 -15.81 3.23 7.35
N ARG A 289 -16.74 2.53 8.01
CA ARG A 289 -17.88 3.13 8.71
C ARG A 289 -17.43 3.99 9.89
N LEU A 290 -16.47 3.53 10.69
CA LEU A 290 -15.91 4.29 11.82
C LEU A 290 -15.10 5.50 11.38
N LEU A 291 -14.35 5.38 10.28
CA LEU A 291 -13.66 6.53 9.67
C LEU A 291 -14.66 7.59 9.19
N ALA A 292 -15.80 7.17 8.65
CA ALA A 292 -16.87 8.08 8.22
C ALA A 292 -17.52 8.82 9.38
N ALA A 293 -17.84 8.08 10.44
CA ALA A 293 -18.48 8.60 11.64
C ALA A 293 -17.57 9.57 12.40
N HIS A 294 -16.29 9.22 12.57
CA HIS A 294 -15.41 9.94 13.49
C HIS A 294 -14.41 10.90 12.83
N LYS A 295 -14.09 10.74 11.54
CA LYS A 295 -13.13 11.58 10.78
C LYS A 295 -11.83 11.87 11.56
N PRO A 296 -11.13 10.83 12.04
CA PRO A 296 -9.99 10.97 12.96
C PRO A 296 -8.83 11.77 12.37
N THR A 297 -8.25 12.66 13.18
CA THR A 297 -7.19 13.61 12.79
C THR A 297 -5.91 12.92 12.30
N TYR A 298 -5.54 11.75 12.84
CA TYR A 298 -4.28 11.10 12.51
C TYR A 298 -4.36 10.09 11.36
N ASN A 299 -5.56 9.73 10.87
CA ASN A 299 -5.69 8.93 9.66
C ASN A 299 -5.38 9.77 8.42
N ARG A 300 -4.16 9.62 7.89
CA ARG A 300 -3.62 10.33 6.72
C ARG A 300 -4.53 10.29 5.48
N ARG A 301 -5.23 9.17 5.29
CA ARG A 301 -6.17 8.96 4.18
C ARG A 301 -7.59 9.52 4.44
N SER A 302 -7.93 9.98 5.64
CA SER A 302 -9.33 10.20 6.07
C SER A 302 -9.86 11.62 5.97
N ARG A 303 -9.10 12.60 5.46
CA ARG A 303 -9.62 13.98 5.33
C ARG A 303 -10.75 14.11 4.30
N ASN A 304 -10.80 13.27 3.24
CA ASN A 304 -11.72 13.43 2.09
C ASN A 304 -12.45 12.15 1.61
N LYS A 305 -12.52 11.06 2.40
CA LYS A 305 -12.98 9.73 1.91
C LYS A 305 -14.44 9.61 1.48
N HIS A 306 -15.29 10.57 1.83
CA HIS A 306 -16.72 10.50 1.47
C HIS A 306 -17.10 11.36 0.27
N GLN A 307 -16.12 11.89 -0.47
CA GLN A 307 -16.37 12.77 -1.60
C GLN A 307 -15.80 12.16 -2.87
N ALA A 308 -16.38 11.02 -3.27
CA ALA A 308 -16.27 10.57 -4.64
C ALA A 308 -16.92 11.60 -5.56
N TRP A 309 -16.31 11.80 -6.72
CA TRP A 309 -16.91 12.58 -7.80
C TRP A 309 -17.67 11.65 -8.73
N TRP A 310 -18.73 12.17 -9.34
CA TRP A 310 -19.63 11.46 -10.23
C TRP A 310 -19.93 12.32 -11.45
N LEU A 311 -20.22 11.68 -12.57
CA LEU A 311 -20.75 12.31 -13.76
C LEU A 311 -22.23 11.97 -13.89
N THR A 312 -23.07 12.99 -14.03
CA THR A 312 -24.51 12.83 -14.23
C THR A 312 -24.98 13.72 -15.37
N LEU A 313 -26.11 13.37 -15.97
CA LEU A 313 -26.79 14.21 -16.93
C LEU A 313 -27.66 15.24 -16.19
N THR A 314 -27.64 16.49 -16.67
CA THR A 314 -28.50 17.55 -16.12
C THR A 314 -29.96 17.34 -16.48
N ASP A 315 -30.85 17.88 -15.64
CA ASP A 315 -32.29 17.88 -15.86
C ASP A 315 -32.71 19.17 -16.58
N GLU A 316 -32.44 19.22 -17.88
CA GLU A 316 -32.82 20.31 -18.78
C GLU A 316 -33.19 19.73 -20.15
N ALA A 317 -33.86 20.51 -21.00
CA ALA A 317 -34.35 20.02 -22.30
C ALA A 317 -33.26 19.45 -23.23
N PHE A 318 -32.03 19.92 -23.06
CA PHE A 318 -30.85 19.42 -23.77
C PHE A 318 -29.81 19.02 -22.71
N PRO A 319 -29.88 17.83 -22.12
CA PRO A 319 -29.00 17.42 -21.03
C PRO A 319 -27.52 17.53 -21.38
N ARG A 320 -26.69 17.87 -20.40
CA ARG A 320 -25.23 17.87 -20.48
C ARG A 320 -24.62 17.09 -19.34
N LEU A 321 -23.35 16.71 -19.48
CA LEU A 321 -22.59 16.10 -18.39
C LEU A 321 -22.27 17.15 -17.31
N SER A 322 -22.48 16.77 -16.05
CA SER A 322 -22.17 17.57 -14.87
C SER A 322 -21.41 16.74 -13.85
N VAL A 323 -20.35 17.32 -13.29
CA VAL A 323 -19.55 16.71 -12.23
C VAL A 323 -20.15 17.05 -10.88
N VAL A 324 -20.63 16.03 -10.15
CA VAL A 324 -21.35 16.18 -8.87
C VAL A 324 -20.74 15.30 -7.79
N ARG A 325 -21.07 15.59 -6.53
CA ARG A 325 -20.71 14.76 -5.36
C ARG A 325 -21.83 13.83 -4.91
N THR A 326 -23.08 14.25 -5.13
CA THR A 326 -24.27 13.45 -4.85
C THR A 326 -24.78 12.91 -6.18
N PRO A 327 -24.59 11.61 -6.47
CA PRO A 327 -25.03 11.04 -7.73
C PRO A 327 -26.54 10.90 -7.79
N ARG A 328 -27.08 10.92 -9.01
CA ARG A 328 -28.46 10.50 -9.34
C ARG A 328 -28.41 9.13 -10.03
N ASP A 329 -29.56 8.51 -10.24
CA ASP A 329 -29.66 7.28 -11.02
C ASP A 329 -29.01 7.45 -12.39
N GLY A 330 -28.31 6.41 -12.85
CA GLY A 330 -27.56 6.44 -14.10
C GLY A 330 -26.30 7.31 -14.08
N ALA A 331 -25.82 7.78 -12.92
CA ALA A 331 -24.55 8.47 -12.82
C ALA A 331 -23.35 7.53 -12.98
N LEU A 332 -22.31 8.01 -13.67
CA LEU A 332 -21.03 7.33 -13.84
C LEU A 332 -20.05 7.69 -12.73
N GLY A 333 -19.38 6.70 -12.15
CA GLY A 333 -18.35 6.87 -11.14
C GLY A 333 -18.15 5.58 -10.35
N PRO A 334 -17.47 5.63 -9.17
CA PRO A 334 -16.92 6.82 -8.50
C PRO A 334 -15.53 7.24 -9.03
N PHE A 335 -15.30 8.55 -9.15
CA PHE A 335 -14.00 9.14 -9.48
C PHE A 335 -13.27 9.64 -8.22
N ARG A 336 -11.93 9.48 -8.20
CA ARG A 336 -11.07 9.93 -7.08
C ARG A 336 -10.81 11.43 -7.07
N SER A 337 -10.94 12.10 -8.21
CA SER A 337 -10.69 13.53 -8.34
C SER A 337 -11.65 14.14 -9.35
N GLN A 338 -11.94 15.43 -9.20
CA GLN A 338 -12.74 16.20 -10.14
C GLN A 338 -12.11 16.17 -11.55
N ARG A 339 -10.78 16.34 -11.64
CA ARG A 339 -10.02 16.28 -12.90
C ARG A 339 -10.22 14.95 -13.64
N SER A 340 -10.26 13.84 -12.91
CA SER A 340 -10.53 12.52 -13.50
C SER A 340 -11.96 12.43 -14.06
N ALA A 341 -12.95 12.98 -13.34
CA ALA A 341 -14.31 13.04 -13.84
C ALA A 341 -14.41 13.93 -15.09
N GLU A 342 -13.78 15.09 -15.09
CA GLU A 342 -13.74 15.99 -16.26
C GLU A 342 -13.06 15.33 -17.48
N GLY A 343 -11.96 14.60 -17.27
CA GLY A 343 -11.30 13.84 -18.34
C GLY A 343 -12.19 12.75 -18.93
N ALA A 344 -12.94 12.03 -18.09
CA ALA A 344 -13.91 11.03 -18.55
C ALA A 344 -15.12 11.69 -19.26
N ALA A 345 -15.56 12.87 -18.80
CA ALA A 345 -16.61 13.62 -19.47
C ALA A 345 -16.20 14.05 -20.88
N ALA A 346 -14.95 14.49 -21.07
CA ALA A 346 -14.42 14.83 -22.38
C ALA A 346 -14.39 13.62 -23.33
N ALA A 347 -13.98 12.44 -22.85
CA ALA A 347 -14.02 11.21 -23.64
C ALA A 347 -15.45 10.79 -23.99
N LEU A 348 -16.41 10.93 -23.06
CA LEU A 348 -17.82 10.69 -23.32
C LEU A 348 -18.39 11.63 -24.37
N GLN A 349 -18.08 12.92 -24.30
CA GLN A 349 -18.51 13.93 -25.28
C GLN A 349 -17.96 13.62 -26.67
N GLU A 350 -16.72 13.14 -26.75
CA GLU A 350 -16.13 12.73 -28.01
C GLU A 350 -16.77 11.47 -28.61
N GLY A 351 -17.08 10.48 -27.77
CA GLY A 351 -17.72 9.24 -28.22
C GLY A 351 -19.19 9.39 -28.55
N THR A 352 -19.94 10.19 -27.80
CA THR A 352 -21.42 10.28 -27.88
C THR A 352 -21.91 11.52 -28.61
N GLY A 353 -21.11 12.58 -28.77
CA GLY A 353 -21.59 13.84 -29.34
C GLY A 353 -22.48 14.66 -28.40
N ILE A 354 -22.63 14.24 -27.12
CA ILE A 354 -23.34 15.04 -26.14
C ILE A 354 -22.65 16.40 -25.95
N ARG A 355 -23.44 17.47 -25.81
CA ARG A 355 -22.90 18.83 -25.82
C ARG A 355 -21.95 19.08 -24.62
N PRO A 356 -20.85 19.83 -24.81
CA PRO A 356 -19.96 20.21 -23.72
C PRO A 356 -20.27 21.57 -23.09
N CYS A 357 -21.10 22.40 -23.73
CA CYS A 357 -21.34 23.76 -23.27
C CYS A 357 -22.16 23.80 -21.96
N THR A 358 -21.82 24.76 -21.10
CA THR A 358 -22.41 24.90 -19.75
C THR A 358 -23.68 25.75 -19.73
N GLN A 359 -23.94 26.53 -20.78
CA GLN A 359 -25.15 27.34 -20.92
C GLN A 359 -26.40 26.46 -20.85
N ARG A 360 -27.46 26.95 -20.20
CA ARG A 360 -28.78 26.30 -20.22
C ARG A 360 -29.50 26.66 -21.51
N ILE A 361 -30.01 25.67 -22.23
CA ILE A 361 -30.65 25.88 -23.55
C ILE A 361 -32.16 25.69 -23.44
N SER A 362 -32.92 26.68 -23.89
CA SER A 362 -34.38 26.61 -23.96
C SER A 362 -34.84 25.76 -25.14
N ALA A 363 -35.81 24.86 -24.92
CA ALA A 363 -36.45 24.10 -25.99
C ALA A 363 -37.32 24.96 -26.92
N ARG A 364 -37.82 26.11 -26.43
CA ARG A 364 -38.84 26.92 -27.12
C ARG A 364 -38.30 28.21 -27.72
N SER A 365 -37.18 28.71 -27.20
CA SER A 365 -36.63 30.01 -27.60
C SER A 365 -35.10 29.98 -27.53
N PRO A 366 -34.45 29.24 -28.45
CA PRO A 366 -32.99 29.26 -28.59
C PRO A 366 -32.54 30.65 -29.06
N GLN A 367 -31.52 31.22 -28.41
CA GLN A 367 -30.99 32.57 -28.71
C GLN A 367 -29.46 32.58 -28.89
N GLY A 368 -28.82 31.40 -28.91
CA GLY A 368 -27.38 31.29 -29.08
C GLY A 368 -26.96 31.30 -30.54
N THR A 369 -25.68 31.57 -30.77
CA THR A 369 -25.02 31.42 -32.08
C THR A 369 -24.33 30.06 -32.14
N PRO A 370 -24.25 29.38 -33.31
CA PRO A 370 -23.44 28.18 -33.47
C PRO A 370 -22.00 28.44 -33.04
N CYS A 371 -21.43 27.53 -32.25
CA CYS A 371 -20.04 27.62 -31.82
C CYS A 371 -19.10 26.86 -32.76
N LEU A 372 -17.79 26.98 -32.56
CA LEU A 372 -16.77 26.26 -33.34
C LEU A 372 -17.05 24.74 -33.41
N LEU A 373 -17.52 24.13 -32.32
CA LEU A 373 -17.85 22.69 -32.32
C LEU A 373 -19.00 22.36 -33.27
N ALA A 374 -19.95 23.27 -33.48
CA ALA A 374 -21.00 23.09 -34.46
C ALA A 374 -20.49 23.26 -35.89
N GLU A 375 -19.61 24.25 -36.13
CA GLU A 375 -18.99 24.49 -37.44
C GLU A 375 -18.19 23.27 -37.93
N ILE A 376 -17.53 22.55 -37.00
CA ILE A 376 -16.80 21.31 -37.31
C ILE A 376 -17.66 20.03 -37.19
N GLY A 377 -18.99 20.15 -37.06
CA GLY A 377 -19.92 19.02 -37.04
C GLY A 377 -19.91 18.16 -35.77
N ARG A 378 -19.33 18.64 -34.67
CA ARG A 378 -19.28 17.93 -33.37
C ARG A 378 -20.40 18.31 -32.40
N CYS A 379 -21.29 19.22 -32.78
CA CYS A 379 -22.44 19.65 -32.00
C CYS A 379 -23.56 20.03 -32.97
N GLY A 380 -24.79 19.59 -32.72
CA GLY A 380 -25.96 19.97 -33.55
C GLY A 380 -26.44 21.41 -33.37
N ALA A 381 -25.71 22.24 -32.63
CA ALA A 381 -26.08 23.62 -32.26
C ALA A 381 -27.54 23.79 -31.75
N PRO A 382 -27.98 23.01 -30.74
CA PRO A 382 -29.31 23.20 -30.16
C PRO A 382 -29.49 24.61 -29.58
N CYS A 383 -28.40 25.29 -29.21
CA CYS A 383 -28.43 26.67 -28.72
C CYS A 383 -28.89 27.68 -29.77
N ALA A 384 -28.68 27.39 -31.05
CA ALA A 384 -29.10 28.20 -32.19
C ALA A 384 -30.41 27.69 -32.83
N GLY A 385 -31.06 26.69 -32.23
CA GLY A 385 -32.28 26.10 -32.76
C GLY A 385 -32.09 25.19 -33.98
N HIS A 386 -30.84 24.83 -34.30
CA HIS A 386 -30.52 23.92 -35.41
C HIS A 386 -30.79 22.44 -35.10
N GLN A 387 -31.12 22.13 -33.84
CA GLN A 387 -31.40 20.78 -33.38
C GLN A 387 -32.52 20.82 -32.35
N THR A 388 -33.56 20.03 -32.59
CA THR A 388 -34.69 19.84 -31.70
C THR A 388 -34.35 18.91 -30.53
N VAL A 389 -35.19 18.91 -29.49
CA VAL A 389 -35.02 18.01 -28.33
C VAL A 389 -35.09 16.55 -28.77
N GLN A 390 -35.99 16.21 -29.70
CA GLN A 390 -36.17 14.86 -30.22
C GLN A 390 -34.94 14.38 -30.99
N GLU A 391 -34.30 15.26 -31.78
CA GLU A 391 -33.05 14.95 -32.48
C GLU A 391 -31.85 14.86 -31.54
N TYR A 392 -31.90 15.52 -30.38
CA TYR A 392 -30.83 15.44 -29.38
C TYR A 392 -30.94 14.22 -28.45
N GLN A 393 -32.16 13.71 -28.26
CA GLN A 393 -32.45 12.61 -27.33
C GLN A 393 -31.59 11.35 -27.55
N PRO A 394 -31.28 10.90 -28.78
CA PRO A 394 -30.42 9.73 -29.00
C PRO A 394 -29.03 9.84 -28.36
N TYR A 395 -28.44 11.03 -28.26
CA TYR A 395 -27.14 11.22 -27.61
C TYR A 395 -27.23 11.04 -26.09
N VAL A 396 -28.36 11.42 -25.50
CA VAL A 396 -28.65 11.25 -24.07
C VAL A 396 -28.85 9.77 -23.75
N GLU A 397 -29.65 9.08 -24.56
CA GLU A 397 -29.91 7.64 -24.46
C GLU A 397 -28.64 6.81 -24.64
N GLU A 398 -27.74 7.26 -25.51
CA GLU A 398 -26.45 6.60 -25.71
C GLU A 398 -25.54 6.71 -24.48
N VAL A 399 -25.48 7.87 -23.82
CA VAL A 399 -24.76 8.02 -22.55
C VAL A 399 -25.36 7.08 -21.49
N HIS A 400 -26.69 7.06 -21.33
CA HIS A 400 -27.34 6.16 -20.37
C HIS A 400 -27.07 4.68 -20.68
N SER A 401 -27.17 4.29 -21.96
CA SER A 401 -26.91 2.92 -22.42
C SER A 401 -25.47 2.50 -22.16
N LEU A 402 -24.51 3.40 -22.38
CA LEU A 402 -23.10 3.15 -22.10
C LEU A 402 -22.85 2.99 -20.60
N VAL A 403 -23.39 3.88 -19.76
CA VAL A 403 -23.23 3.80 -18.30
C VAL A 403 -23.86 2.52 -17.74
N ALA A 404 -25.04 2.13 -18.24
CA ALA A 404 -25.69 0.87 -17.88
C ALA A 404 -24.97 -0.38 -18.43
N GLY A 405 -24.05 -0.22 -19.39
CA GLY A 405 -23.33 -1.32 -20.03
C GLY A 405 -24.12 -2.05 -21.12
N HIS A 406 -25.18 -1.45 -21.66
CA HIS A 406 -25.99 -2.04 -22.72
C HIS A 406 -25.37 -1.84 -24.12
N ARG A 407 -24.55 -0.81 -24.31
CA ARG A 407 -23.91 -0.47 -25.59
C ARG A 407 -22.52 0.11 -25.39
N VAL A 408 -21.61 -0.12 -26.33
CA VAL A 408 -20.21 0.38 -26.30
C VAL A 408 -19.80 1.13 -27.57
N ASP A 409 -20.76 1.46 -28.44
CA ASP A 409 -20.49 2.12 -29.73
C ASP A 409 -19.72 3.44 -29.57
N ALA A 410 -20.04 4.20 -28.53
CA ALA A 410 -19.34 5.43 -28.19
C ALA A 410 -17.86 5.23 -27.85
N LEU A 411 -17.50 4.09 -27.25
CA LEU A 411 -16.09 3.77 -27.00
C LEU A 411 -15.36 3.46 -28.31
N TRP A 412 -16.01 2.74 -29.24
CA TRP A 412 -15.45 2.44 -30.56
C TRP A 412 -15.22 3.70 -31.38
N ARG A 413 -16.16 4.66 -31.36
CA ARG A 413 -15.98 5.96 -32.03
C ARG A 413 -14.85 6.78 -31.41
N ALA A 414 -14.74 6.78 -30.09
CA ALA A 414 -13.61 7.42 -29.41
C ALA A 414 -12.27 6.77 -29.82
N ALA A 415 -12.19 5.42 -29.87
CA ALA A 415 -10.99 4.72 -30.29
C ALA A 415 -10.64 4.96 -31.78
N ALA A 416 -11.62 4.98 -32.67
CA ALA A 416 -11.42 5.29 -34.08
C ALA A 416 -10.83 6.69 -34.27
N ARG A 417 -11.24 7.65 -33.42
CA ARG A 417 -10.68 8.99 -33.42
C ARG A 417 -9.21 9.02 -33.00
N LEU A 418 -8.79 8.16 -32.06
CA LEU A 418 -7.38 8.01 -31.70
C LEU A 418 -6.56 7.50 -32.89
N SER A 419 -7.08 6.52 -33.63
CA SER A 419 -6.44 6.04 -34.86
C SER A 419 -6.27 7.17 -35.88
N GLN A 420 -7.32 7.95 -36.14
CA GLN A 420 -7.23 9.10 -37.05
C GLN A 420 -6.19 10.14 -36.62
N LEU A 421 -6.10 10.45 -35.31
CA LEU A 421 -5.10 11.37 -34.80
C LEU A 421 -3.68 10.82 -34.96
N SER A 422 -3.51 9.51 -34.75
CA SER A 422 -2.23 8.82 -34.97
C SER A 422 -1.82 8.82 -36.45
N ASP A 423 -2.76 8.53 -37.35
CA ASP A 423 -2.52 8.52 -38.80
C ASP A 423 -2.15 9.93 -39.31
N ALA A 424 -2.76 10.97 -38.73
CA ALA A 424 -2.44 12.36 -38.98
C ALA A 424 -1.17 12.85 -38.25
N GLN A 425 -0.39 11.96 -37.63
CA GLN A 425 0.85 12.26 -36.89
C GLN A 425 0.66 13.22 -35.69
N ARG A 426 -0.56 13.33 -35.15
CA ARG A 426 -0.89 14.16 -33.97
C ARG A 426 -0.74 13.36 -32.68
N PHE A 427 0.47 12.86 -32.43
CA PHE A 427 0.75 11.87 -31.39
C PHE A 427 0.42 12.35 -29.97
N GLU A 428 0.67 13.61 -29.63
CA GLU A 428 0.36 14.15 -28.30
C GLU A 428 -1.15 14.13 -28.01
N GLN A 429 -1.96 14.48 -29.00
CA GLN A 429 -3.42 14.47 -28.85
C GLN A 429 -3.97 13.05 -28.84
N ALA A 430 -3.39 12.16 -29.64
CA ALA A 430 -3.71 10.74 -29.59
C ALA A 430 -3.37 10.13 -28.22
N ALA A 431 -2.24 10.49 -27.62
CA ALA A 431 -1.85 10.05 -26.29
C ALA A 431 -2.81 10.58 -25.21
N GLU A 432 -3.14 11.86 -25.22
CA GLU A 432 -4.10 12.43 -24.28
C GLU A 432 -5.49 11.80 -24.41
N GLY A 433 -5.97 11.61 -25.64
CA GLY A 433 -7.25 10.94 -25.92
C GLY A 433 -7.25 9.48 -25.45
N ARG A 434 -6.16 8.74 -25.68
CA ARG A 434 -5.98 7.36 -25.20
C ARG A 434 -6.08 7.29 -23.68
N ASP A 435 -5.42 8.21 -22.99
CA ASP A 435 -5.37 8.23 -21.53
C ASP A 435 -6.75 8.53 -20.92
N ARG A 436 -7.49 9.47 -21.52
CA ARG A 436 -8.88 9.77 -21.16
C ARG A 436 -9.82 8.60 -21.46
N LEU A 437 -9.70 7.94 -22.62
CA LEU A 437 -10.49 6.77 -22.96
C LEU A 437 -10.20 5.60 -22.02
N ALA A 438 -8.94 5.33 -21.70
CA ALA A 438 -8.57 4.30 -20.74
C ALA A 438 -9.11 4.57 -19.33
N LEU A 439 -9.11 5.85 -18.90
CA LEU A 439 -9.76 6.25 -17.66
C LEU A 439 -11.28 6.01 -17.70
N LEU A 440 -11.94 6.37 -18.81
CA LEU A 440 -13.38 6.17 -19.00
C LEU A 440 -13.75 4.68 -18.94
N VAL A 441 -13.08 3.84 -19.72
CA VAL A 441 -13.34 2.39 -19.76
C VAL A 441 -13.17 1.76 -18.37
N ARG A 442 -12.05 2.05 -17.68
CA ARG A 442 -11.83 1.53 -16.31
C ARG A 442 -12.90 1.98 -15.32
N THR A 443 -13.41 3.21 -15.48
CA THR A 443 -14.44 3.73 -14.58
C THR A 443 -15.81 3.15 -14.91
N LEU A 444 -16.13 2.93 -16.19
CA LEU A 444 -17.36 2.27 -16.62
C LEU A 444 -17.41 0.83 -16.13
N ASP A 445 -16.35 0.04 -16.38
CA ASP A 445 -16.30 -1.36 -15.96
C ASP A 445 -16.47 -1.48 -14.44
N ARG A 446 -15.71 -0.69 -13.69
CA ARG A 446 -15.84 -0.63 -12.23
C ARG A 446 -17.25 -0.20 -11.80
N GLY A 447 -17.80 0.87 -12.37
CA GLY A 447 -19.11 1.40 -12.03
C GLY A 447 -20.23 0.39 -12.29
N GLN A 448 -20.20 -0.27 -13.43
CA GLN A 448 -21.16 -1.30 -13.83
C GLN A 448 -21.13 -2.50 -12.88
N ARG A 449 -19.93 -2.98 -12.50
CA ARG A 449 -19.77 -4.07 -11.53
C ARG A 449 -20.26 -3.70 -10.13
N LEU A 450 -19.98 -2.47 -9.67
CA LEU A 450 -20.48 -1.97 -8.39
C LEU A 450 -22.02 -1.85 -8.39
N ALA A 451 -22.59 -1.29 -9.46
CA ALA A 451 -24.04 -1.15 -9.61
C ALA A 451 -24.74 -2.52 -9.66
N ALA A 452 -24.16 -3.49 -10.37
CA ALA A 452 -24.67 -4.86 -10.46
C ALA A 452 -24.68 -5.59 -9.10
N LEU A 453 -23.69 -5.34 -8.24
CA LEU A 453 -23.72 -5.87 -6.86
C LEU A 453 -24.73 -5.12 -5.99
N ALA A 454 -24.83 -3.79 -6.14
CA ALA A 454 -25.73 -2.95 -5.35
C ALA A 454 -27.21 -3.15 -5.69
N SER A 455 -27.55 -3.63 -6.89
CA SER A 455 -28.92 -3.95 -7.28
C SER A 455 -29.44 -5.23 -6.64
N ILE A 456 -28.58 -6.09 -6.10
CA ILE A 456 -28.97 -7.36 -5.48
C ILE A 456 -29.52 -7.09 -4.08
N THR A 457 -30.77 -7.49 -3.85
CA THR A 457 -31.44 -7.33 -2.53
C THR A 457 -30.67 -8.06 -1.44
N GLU A 458 -30.30 -9.32 -1.68
CA GLU A 458 -29.46 -10.10 -0.77
C GLU A 458 -28.60 -11.12 -1.53
N LEU A 459 -27.32 -11.19 -1.14
CA LEU A 459 -26.32 -12.17 -1.56
C LEU A 459 -25.57 -12.69 -0.33
N VAL A 460 -25.39 -14.00 -0.24
CA VAL A 460 -24.54 -14.64 0.77
C VAL A 460 -23.32 -15.23 0.09
N GLY A 461 -22.14 -14.72 0.44
CA GLY A 461 -20.85 -15.27 0.01
C GLY A 461 -20.19 -16.05 1.14
N ALA A 462 -19.46 -17.11 0.78
CA ALA A 462 -18.67 -17.93 1.69
C ALA A 462 -17.25 -18.09 1.17
N ARG A 463 -16.25 -17.95 2.03
CA ARG A 463 -14.83 -18.14 1.68
C ARG A 463 -14.18 -19.09 2.69
N PRO A 464 -13.29 -20.01 2.27
CA PRO A 464 -12.53 -20.81 3.22
C PRO A 464 -11.67 -19.91 4.13
N ASP A 465 -11.64 -20.21 5.42
CA ASP A 465 -10.83 -19.51 6.42
C ASP A 465 -9.34 -19.92 6.40
N GLY A 466 -9.02 -21.02 5.70
CA GLY A 466 -7.68 -21.62 5.63
C GLY A 466 -7.38 -22.66 6.71
N ALA A 467 -8.27 -22.84 7.69
CA ALA A 467 -8.18 -23.82 8.79
C ALA A 467 -9.23 -24.94 8.68
N GLY A 468 -10.00 -24.98 7.59
CA GLY A 468 -11.05 -25.98 7.34
C GLY A 468 -12.44 -25.53 7.74
N GLY A 469 -12.61 -24.25 8.09
CA GLY A 469 -13.88 -23.58 8.28
C GLY A 469 -14.21 -22.59 7.16
N TRP A 470 -15.18 -21.72 7.42
CA TRP A 470 -15.76 -20.79 6.45
C TRP A 470 -15.99 -19.41 7.06
N ASP A 471 -15.65 -18.36 6.30
CA ASP A 471 -16.07 -16.98 6.52
C ASP A 471 -17.30 -16.68 5.67
N PHE A 472 -18.33 -16.07 6.25
CA PHE A 472 -19.58 -15.71 5.59
C PHE A 472 -19.83 -14.21 5.61
N ALA A 473 -20.31 -13.69 4.48
CA ALA A 473 -20.78 -12.32 4.36
C ALA A 473 -22.19 -12.30 3.79
N VAL A 474 -23.13 -11.70 4.54
CA VAL A 474 -24.47 -11.37 4.05
C VAL A 474 -24.42 -9.94 3.54
N VAL A 475 -24.67 -9.78 2.25
CA VAL A 475 -24.61 -8.51 1.53
C VAL A 475 -26.01 -8.12 1.12
N ARG A 476 -26.43 -6.90 1.42
CA ARG A 476 -27.72 -6.35 0.97
C ARG A 476 -27.52 -5.01 0.29
N HIS A 477 -27.98 -4.88 -0.94
CA HIS A 477 -27.77 -3.68 -1.76
C HIS A 477 -26.31 -3.21 -1.77
N GLY A 478 -25.36 -4.14 -1.91
CA GLY A 478 -23.93 -3.86 -1.93
C GLY A 478 -23.28 -3.49 -0.59
N ARG A 479 -24.05 -3.42 0.50
CA ARG A 479 -23.55 -3.20 1.88
C ARG A 479 -23.36 -4.51 2.61
N LEU A 480 -22.36 -4.58 3.48
CA LEU A 480 -22.23 -5.71 4.40
C LEU A 480 -23.31 -5.57 5.49
N ALA A 481 -24.28 -6.48 5.50
CA ALA A 481 -25.41 -6.46 6.42
C ALA A 481 -25.16 -7.32 7.67
N SER A 482 -24.42 -8.43 7.52
CA SER A 482 -23.84 -9.19 8.62
C SER A 482 -22.64 -10.00 8.15
N ALA A 483 -21.82 -10.44 9.10
CA ALA A 483 -20.67 -11.28 8.87
C ALA A 483 -20.57 -12.32 10.00
N GLY A 484 -19.99 -13.47 9.68
CA GLY A 484 -19.79 -14.55 10.65
C GLY A 484 -18.84 -15.60 10.12
N ASN A 485 -18.54 -16.61 10.93
CA ASN A 485 -17.74 -17.75 10.52
C ASN A 485 -18.32 -19.06 11.05
N ALA A 486 -18.02 -20.17 10.38
CA ALA A 486 -18.21 -21.53 10.88
C ALA A 486 -16.84 -22.20 10.96
N PRO A 487 -16.30 -22.39 12.16
CA PRO A 487 -15.05 -23.13 12.36
C PRO A 487 -15.16 -24.57 11.85
N ARG A 488 -14.01 -25.22 11.66
CA ARG A 488 -13.95 -26.64 11.29
C ARG A 488 -14.80 -27.48 12.24
N GLY A 489 -15.70 -28.29 11.68
CA GLY A 489 -16.61 -29.17 12.43
C GLY A 489 -17.97 -28.55 12.75
N VAL A 490 -18.16 -27.25 12.51
CA VAL A 490 -19.47 -26.59 12.63
C VAL A 490 -20.22 -26.67 11.29
N PRO A 491 -21.45 -27.19 11.26
CA PRO A 491 -22.27 -27.17 10.05
C PRO A 491 -22.50 -25.73 9.55
N PRO A 492 -22.17 -25.41 8.28
CA PRO A 492 -22.16 -24.03 7.81
C PRO A 492 -23.57 -23.44 7.59
N MET A 493 -24.54 -24.26 7.17
CA MET A 493 -25.86 -23.75 6.77
C MET A 493 -26.67 -23.13 7.92
N PRO A 494 -26.73 -23.73 9.14
CA PRO A 494 -27.38 -23.08 10.29
C PRO A 494 -26.77 -21.71 10.64
N VAL A 495 -25.45 -21.56 10.50
CA VAL A 495 -24.77 -20.26 10.72
C VAL A 495 -25.21 -19.25 9.66
N VAL A 496 -25.27 -19.65 8.39
CA VAL A 496 -25.75 -18.79 7.30
C VAL A 496 -27.21 -18.34 7.53
N GLU A 497 -28.09 -19.25 7.96
CA GLU A 497 -29.49 -18.94 8.24
C GLU A 497 -29.62 -17.93 9.39
N MET A 498 -28.90 -18.14 10.48
CA MET A 498 -28.84 -17.21 11.62
C MET A 498 -28.34 -15.84 11.17
N LEU A 499 -27.22 -15.79 10.44
CA LEU A 499 -26.61 -14.54 9.98
C LEU A 499 -27.56 -13.74 9.08
N ALA A 500 -28.28 -14.42 8.18
CA ALA A 500 -29.24 -13.77 7.29
C ALA A 500 -30.49 -13.27 8.05
N ALA A 501 -30.97 -14.02 9.04
CA ALA A 501 -32.10 -13.63 9.88
C ALA A 501 -31.75 -12.41 10.76
N SER A 502 -30.54 -12.34 11.30
CA SER A 502 -30.06 -11.22 12.12
C SER A 502 -29.44 -10.06 11.33
N ALA A 503 -29.34 -10.16 10.00
CA ALA A 503 -28.65 -9.18 9.18
C ALA A 503 -29.33 -7.80 9.22
N GLU A 504 -28.53 -6.73 9.20
CA GLU A 504 -29.00 -5.34 9.12
C GLU A 504 -30.01 -5.19 7.97
N THR A 505 -31.12 -4.51 8.23
CA THR A 505 -32.06 -4.13 7.16
C THR A 505 -31.47 -2.95 6.40
N VAL A 506 -31.26 -3.13 5.09
CA VAL A 506 -30.74 -2.09 4.21
C VAL A 506 -31.87 -1.60 3.32
N ILE A 507 -32.28 -0.34 3.49
CA ILE A 507 -33.29 0.30 2.66
C ILE A 507 -32.58 0.96 1.47
N PRO A 508 -32.84 0.52 0.22
CA PRO A 508 -32.24 1.16 -0.95
C PRO A 508 -32.73 2.60 -1.10
N SER A 509 -31.86 3.50 -1.56
CA SER A 509 -32.20 4.88 -1.89
C SER A 509 -31.72 5.26 -3.29
N ALA A 510 -32.09 6.44 -3.78
CA ALA A 510 -31.70 6.89 -5.12
C ALA A 510 -30.17 6.93 -5.31
N GLY A 511 -29.73 6.75 -6.54
CA GLY A 511 -28.34 6.75 -6.97
C GLY A 511 -27.90 5.38 -7.51
N PRO A 512 -26.77 5.34 -8.24
CA PRO A 512 -26.34 4.15 -8.98
C PRO A 512 -25.96 2.96 -8.08
N LEU A 513 -25.74 3.20 -6.78
CA LEU A 513 -25.38 2.19 -5.79
C LEU A 513 -26.46 2.02 -4.70
N TYR A 514 -27.71 2.41 -4.97
CA TYR A 514 -28.83 2.20 -4.05
C TYR A 514 -28.61 2.76 -2.63
N GLY A 515 -27.86 3.87 -2.49
CA GLY A 515 -27.49 4.47 -1.21
C GLY A 515 -26.24 3.90 -0.54
N ALA A 516 -25.65 2.83 -1.06
CA ALA A 516 -24.46 2.22 -0.50
C ALA A 516 -23.21 3.09 -0.76
N PRO A 517 -22.33 3.28 0.25
CA PRO A 517 -21.06 3.98 0.05
C PRO A 517 -20.17 3.25 -0.97
N PRO A 518 -19.62 3.93 -1.99
CA PRO A 518 -18.85 3.25 -3.05
C PRO A 518 -17.58 2.54 -2.58
N GLU A 519 -16.98 3.05 -1.50
CA GLU A 519 -15.83 2.39 -0.87
C GLU A 519 -16.23 1.04 -0.26
N GLU A 520 -17.39 0.98 0.40
CA GLU A 520 -17.92 -0.25 1.00
C GLU A 520 -18.30 -1.28 -0.07
N VAL A 521 -19.10 -0.88 -1.07
CA VAL A 521 -19.47 -1.76 -2.20
C VAL A 521 -18.22 -2.30 -2.89
N GLY A 522 -17.20 -1.46 -3.06
CA GLY A 522 -15.93 -1.87 -3.65
C GLY A 522 -15.13 -2.86 -2.80
N VAL A 523 -15.17 -2.75 -1.47
CA VAL A 523 -14.55 -3.72 -0.55
C VAL A 523 -15.25 -5.08 -0.66
N VAL A 524 -16.58 -5.06 -0.60
CA VAL A 524 -17.41 -6.28 -0.68
C VAL A 524 -17.23 -6.96 -2.03
N LEU A 525 -17.31 -6.20 -3.13
CA LEU A 525 -17.08 -6.70 -4.49
C LEU A 525 -15.72 -7.39 -4.60
N ARG A 526 -14.64 -6.73 -4.13
CA ARG A 526 -13.29 -7.32 -4.15
C ARG A 526 -13.22 -8.62 -3.34
N TRP A 527 -13.96 -8.75 -2.24
CA TRP A 527 -13.95 -9.99 -1.46
C TRP A 527 -14.71 -11.11 -2.15
N LEU A 528 -15.86 -10.79 -2.75
CA LEU A 528 -16.69 -11.73 -3.51
C LEU A 528 -15.99 -12.27 -4.76
N GLU A 529 -15.22 -11.42 -5.46
CA GLU A 529 -14.52 -11.79 -6.68
C GLU A 529 -13.18 -12.49 -6.46
N ARG A 530 -12.70 -12.59 -5.21
CA ARG A 530 -11.46 -13.32 -4.95
C ARG A 530 -11.64 -14.81 -5.29
N PRO A 531 -10.66 -15.43 -5.96
CA PRO A 531 -10.67 -16.88 -6.17
C PRO A 531 -10.88 -17.64 -4.86
N GLY A 532 -11.70 -18.69 -4.92
CA GLY A 532 -12.08 -19.52 -3.78
C GLY A 532 -13.33 -19.05 -3.03
N THR A 533 -13.84 -17.85 -3.29
CA THR A 533 -15.14 -17.42 -2.75
C THR A 533 -16.28 -18.13 -3.48
N ARG A 534 -17.26 -18.62 -2.73
CA ARG A 534 -18.45 -19.33 -3.21
C ARG A 534 -19.70 -18.50 -2.94
N MET A 535 -20.60 -18.45 -3.91
CA MET A 535 -21.93 -17.88 -3.71
C MET A 535 -22.85 -18.95 -3.11
N VAL A 536 -23.34 -18.72 -1.90
CA VAL A 536 -24.23 -19.66 -1.18
C VAL A 536 -25.68 -19.42 -1.55
N ARG A 537 -26.09 -18.15 -1.54
CA ARG A 537 -27.45 -17.72 -1.88
C ARG A 537 -27.41 -16.38 -2.60
N CYS A 538 -28.29 -16.19 -3.58
CA CYS A 538 -28.49 -14.91 -4.23
C CYS A 538 -29.97 -14.75 -4.59
N THR A 539 -30.56 -13.62 -4.21
CA THR A 539 -31.98 -13.32 -4.45
C THR A 539 -32.32 -13.13 -5.92
N SER A 540 -31.35 -12.68 -6.71
CA SER A 540 -31.43 -12.57 -8.17
C SER A 540 -30.08 -12.97 -8.77
N PRO A 541 -30.01 -13.44 -10.02
CA PRO A 541 -28.73 -13.71 -10.67
C PRO A 541 -27.81 -12.48 -10.62
N TRP A 542 -26.57 -12.67 -10.18
CA TRP A 542 -25.56 -11.62 -10.24
C TRP A 542 -24.95 -11.60 -11.64
N THR A 543 -25.36 -10.62 -12.45
CA THR A 543 -24.99 -10.51 -13.86
C THR A 543 -24.50 -9.12 -14.20
N VAL A 544 -23.59 -9.03 -15.17
CA VAL A 544 -23.20 -7.79 -15.83
C VAL A 544 -23.53 -7.94 -17.32
N PRO A 545 -24.05 -6.91 -18.01
CA PRO A 545 -24.36 -7.00 -19.43
C PRO A 545 -23.17 -7.45 -20.30
N ALA A 546 -23.42 -8.25 -21.33
CA ALA A 546 -22.37 -8.74 -22.24
C ALA A 546 -21.69 -7.61 -23.04
N ALA A 547 -22.45 -6.56 -23.38
CA ALA A 547 -21.94 -5.36 -24.03
C ALA A 547 -21.41 -4.31 -23.04
N SER A 548 -20.97 -4.73 -21.85
CA SER A 548 -20.38 -3.85 -20.84
C SER A 548 -18.96 -3.42 -21.20
N ALA A 549 -18.43 -2.45 -20.44
CA ALA A 549 -17.05 -1.99 -20.61
C ALA A 549 -16.01 -3.09 -20.29
N ALA A 550 -16.42 -4.17 -19.61
CA ALA A 550 -15.57 -5.36 -19.41
C ALA A 550 -15.08 -5.96 -20.75
N SER A 551 -15.87 -5.84 -21.83
CA SER A 551 -15.48 -6.30 -23.18
C SER A 551 -14.25 -5.55 -23.74
N TRP A 552 -13.91 -4.39 -23.16
CA TRP A 552 -12.75 -3.59 -23.53
C TRP A 552 -11.48 -3.92 -22.74
N GLN A 553 -11.51 -4.91 -21.84
CA GLN A 553 -10.33 -5.30 -21.08
C GLN A 553 -9.10 -5.61 -21.95
N PRO A 554 -9.21 -6.33 -23.09
CA PRO A 554 -8.05 -6.56 -23.96
C PRO A 554 -7.47 -5.28 -24.56
N TRP A 555 -8.30 -4.26 -24.81
CA TRP A 555 -7.82 -2.96 -25.28
C TRP A 555 -7.08 -2.21 -24.16
N LEU A 556 -7.60 -2.23 -22.94
CA LEU A 556 -6.93 -1.67 -21.76
C LEU A 556 -5.57 -2.31 -21.50
N ASP A 557 -5.49 -3.64 -21.57
CA ASP A 557 -4.24 -4.37 -21.35
C ASP A 557 -3.15 -3.95 -22.35
N ARG A 558 -3.52 -3.72 -23.62
CA ARG A 558 -2.59 -3.20 -24.65
C ARG A 558 -2.15 -1.77 -24.37
N VAL A 559 -3.05 -0.92 -23.89
CA VAL A 559 -2.66 0.44 -23.48
C VAL A 559 -1.66 0.34 -22.33
N GLU A 560 -1.96 -0.44 -21.29
CA GLU A 560 -1.09 -0.56 -20.12
C GLU A 560 0.28 -1.19 -20.42
N SER A 561 0.37 -2.15 -21.35
CA SER A 561 1.67 -2.69 -21.77
C SER A 561 2.57 -1.60 -22.36
N VAL A 562 2.01 -0.66 -23.13
CA VAL A 562 2.76 0.48 -23.70
C VAL A 562 3.22 1.44 -22.61
N TRP A 563 2.42 1.64 -21.56
CA TRP A 563 2.82 2.47 -20.43
C TRP A 563 3.98 1.83 -19.67
N ARG A 564 3.94 0.51 -19.43
CA ARG A 564 5.02 -0.24 -18.76
C ARG A 564 6.32 -0.26 -19.55
N THR A 565 6.28 -0.14 -20.87
CA THR A 565 7.49 -0.01 -21.70
C THR A 565 8.02 1.43 -21.75
N ASN A 566 7.15 2.45 -21.65
CA ASN A 566 7.56 3.86 -21.67
C ASN A 566 7.97 4.41 -20.30
N THR A 567 7.43 3.85 -19.22
CA THR A 567 8.00 3.99 -17.88
C THR A 567 8.90 2.78 -17.68
N GLY A 568 10.21 2.91 -17.94
CA GLY A 568 11.18 1.84 -17.66
C GLY A 568 10.94 1.21 -16.27
N PRO A 569 11.33 -0.06 -16.07
CA PRO A 569 10.75 -0.92 -15.04
C PRO A 569 10.84 -0.25 -13.66
N GLN A 570 9.69 0.21 -13.15
CA GLN A 570 9.49 0.33 -11.72
C GLN A 570 9.33 -1.10 -11.21
N PHE A 571 10.46 -1.73 -10.88
CA PHE A 571 10.49 -3.05 -10.25
C PHE A 571 9.73 -2.98 -8.91
N ASP A 572 8.86 -3.98 -8.75
CA ASP A 572 7.97 -4.25 -7.60
C ASP A 572 8.65 -4.17 -6.23
#